data_AF-A0A0A0K0Y4-F1
#
_entry.id   AF-A0A0A0K0Y4-F1
#
_cell.length_a   1.000
_cell.length_b   1.000
_cell.length_c   1.000
_cell.angle_alpha   90.00
_cell.angle_beta   90.00
_cell.angle_gamma   90.00
#
_symmetry.space_group_name_H-M   'P 1'
#
loop_
_entity.id
_entity.type
_entity.pdbx_description
1 polymer ?
#
loop_
_entity_poly.entity_id
_entity_poly.type
_entity_poly.pdbx_seq_one_letter_code
_entity_poly.pdbx_strand_id
1 'polypeptide(L)'
;MADSGRSFIHVLNDRLPRKRNIAQGLLRNEDGEILLCELTYKSEWDLPGGVVDPRESPAACVVREISEELGVSVGIEGLVTVNWLPPWRGWDDAVLFLYDLGTVPRSFSDDLTLLRRELKAVHWVAPADVPAHVAPYNVRMLEQVLAGEHAAYLENSEVPGGMA
;
A
#
# COMPACT_ATOMS: atom_id res chain seq x y z
N MET A 1 22.26 13.59 -40.83
CA MET A 1 21.61 12.27 -40.67
C MET A 1 20.83 12.27 -39.37
N ALA A 2 19.62 12.81 -39.40
CA ALA A 2 18.83 13.14 -38.22
C ALA A 2 17.95 11.97 -37.75
N ASP A 3 18.02 11.70 -36.45
CA ASP A 3 16.90 11.40 -35.55
C ASP A 3 15.95 10.23 -35.89
N SER A 4 16.44 8.97 -35.88
CA SER A 4 15.55 7.79 -35.92
C SER A 4 15.33 7.12 -34.56
N GLY A 5 16.06 7.52 -33.51
CA GLY A 5 15.99 6.92 -32.17
C GLY A 5 14.89 7.53 -31.27
N ARG A 6 14.57 8.83 -31.44
CA ARG A 6 13.52 9.49 -30.64
C ARG A 6 12.09 9.06 -30.98
N SER A 7 11.90 8.27 -32.04
CA SER A 7 10.58 7.91 -32.56
C SER A 7 9.98 6.63 -31.94
N PHE A 8 10.78 5.60 -31.65
CA PHE A 8 10.25 4.30 -31.21
C PHE A 8 9.91 4.25 -29.71
N ILE A 9 10.79 4.74 -28.83
CA ILE A 9 10.56 4.73 -27.38
C ILE A 9 9.36 5.60 -27.01
N HIS A 10 9.18 6.74 -27.68
CA HIS A 10 8.01 7.59 -27.47
C HIS A 10 6.70 6.87 -27.82
N VAL A 11 6.68 6.15 -28.95
CA VAL A 11 5.52 5.35 -29.34
C VAL A 11 5.22 4.25 -28.32
N LEU A 12 6.24 3.59 -27.76
CA LEU A 12 6.03 2.61 -26.69
C LEU A 12 5.44 3.26 -25.44
N ASN A 13 5.97 4.40 -25.01
CA ASN A 13 5.47 5.11 -23.83
C ASN A 13 4.01 5.57 -23.99
N ASP A 14 3.59 5.93 -25.20
CA ASP A 14 2.21 6.36 -25.49
C ASP A 14 1.23 5.20 -25.66
N ARG A 15 1.68 4.07 -26.23
CA ARG A 15 0.78 2.99 -26.65
C ARG A 15 0.75 1.78 -25.73
N LEU A 16 1.82 1.52 -24.98
CA LEU A 16 1.82 0.39 -24.06
C LEU A 16 0.94 0.69 -22.85
N PRO A 17 0.19 -0.30 -22.34
CA PRO A 17 -0.61 -0.12 -21.14
C PRO A 17 0.26 0.31 -19.97
N ARG A 18 -0.18 1.36 -19.27
CA ARG A 18 0.37 1.71 -17.96
C ARG A 18 -0.58 1.19 -16.90
N LYS A 19 -0.02 0.64 -15.83
CA LYS A 19 -0.77 0.27 -14.64
C LYS A 19 -0.61 1.36 -13.61
N ARG A 20 -1.70 1.70 -12.94
CA ARG A 20 -1.62 2.52 -11.74
C ARG A 20 -0.91 1.71 -10.66
N ASN A 21 0.07 2.32 -10.02
CA ASN A 21 0.72 1.71 -8.87
C ASN A 21 0.22 2.36 -7.59
N ILE A 22 0.08 1.55 -6.55
CA ILE A 22 -0.25 1.95 -5.18
C ILE A 22 0.88 1.44 -4.30
N ALA A 23 1.31 2.22 -3.31
CA ALA A 23 2.29 1.77 -2.33
C ALA A 23 1.75 2.01 -0.92
N GLN A 24 1.79 0.97 -0.09
CA GLN A 24 1.33 1.00 1.29
C GLN A 24 2.36 0.44 2.25
N GLY A 25 2.23 0.82 3.51
CA GLY A 25 3.10 0.41 4.60
C GLY A 25 2.41 -0.52 5.60
N LEU A 26 3.05 -1.63 5.92
CA LEU A 26 2.74 -2.45 7.09
C LEU A 26 3.65 -1.99 8.24
N LEU A 27 3.08 -1.27 9.20
CA LEU A 27 3.77 -0.88 10.42
C LEU A 27 3.15 -1.63 11.60
N ARG A 28 4.00 -2.26 12.42
CA ARG A 28 3.57 -3.03 13.59
C ARG A 28 4.07 -2.37 14.87
N ASN A 29 3.38 -2.61 15.96
CA ASN A 29 3.93 -2.33 17.28
C ASN A 29 4.51 -3.59 17.94
N GLU A 30 5.13 -3.42 19.12
CA GLU A 30 5.76 -4.50 19.88
C GLU A 30 4.78 -5.61 20.31
N ASP A 31 3.48 -5.33 20.34
CA ASP A 31 2.41 -6.29 20.64
C ASP A 31 1.91 -7.02 19.36
N GLY A 32 2.47 -6.69 18.18
CA GLY A 32 2.07 -7.21 16.88
C GLY A 32 0.79 -6.60 16.32
N GLU A 33 0.26 -5.53 16.94
CA GLU A 33 -0.87 -4.76 16.39
C GLU A 33 -0.42 -3.98 15.15
N ILE A 34 -1.32 -3.82 14.18
CA ILE A 34 -1.07 -3.15 12.90
C ILE A 34 -1.60 -1.71 12.97
N LEU A 35 -0.82 -0.75 12.47
CA LEU A 35 -1.30 0.63 12.33
C LEU A 35 -2.30 0.72 11.17
N LEU A 36 -3.55 1.06 11.46
CA LEU A 36 -4.58 1.37 10.48
C LEU A 36 -4.99 2.84 10.54
N CYS A 37 -5.25 3.42 9.39
CA CYS A 37 -5.67 4.80 9.22
C CYS A 37 -7.18 4.88 8.99
N GLU A 38 -7.87 5.64 9.85
CA GLU A 38 -9.27 5.99 9.64
C GLU A 38 -9.37 7.18 8.69
N LEU A 39 -10.00 6.98 7.55
CA LEU A 39 -10.04 7.95 6.46
C LEU A 39 -11.23 8.91 6.57
N THR A 40 -11.08 10.11 6.02
CA THR A 40 -12.14 11.13 6.02
C THR A 40 -13.28 10.82 5.06
N TYR A 41 -12.99 10.08 3.99
CA TYR A 41 -13.86 9.93 2.80
C TYR A 41 -14.48 8.54 2.60
N LYS A 42 -14.11 7.54 3.41
CA LYS A 42 -14.76 6.21 3.43
C LYS A 42 -14.87 5.68 4.86
N SER A 43 -15.72 4.68 5.05
CA SER A 43 -15.96 4.05 6.35
C SER A 43 -14.84 3.08 6.73
N GLU A 44 -14.33 2.35 5.75
CA GLU A 44 -13.29 1.35 5.93
C GLU A 44 -11.94 2.01 6.19
N TRP A 45 -11.20 1.48 7.16
CA TRP A 45 -9.83 1.89 7.43
C TRP A 45 -8.89 1.26 6.41
N ASP A 46 -7.70 1.82 6.29
CA ASP A 46 -6.68 1.35 5.35
C ASP A 46 -5.28 1.36 5.97
N LEU A 47 -4.35 0.68 5.32
CA LEU A 47 -2.93 0.86 5.62
C LEU A 47 -2.48 2.25 5.13
N PRO A 48 -1.56 2.91 5.84
CA PRO A 48 -1.04 4.20 5.38
C PRO A 48 -0.28 4.04 4.06
N GLY A 49 -0.33 5.06 3.21
CA GLY A 49 0.16 5.00 1.85
C GLY A 49 -0.84 5.49 0.82
N GLY A 50 -0.48 5.41 -0.46
CA GLY A 50 -1.21 6.10 -1.50
C GLY A 50 -0.86 5.68 -2.91
N VAL A 51 -1.29 6.51 -3.86
CA VAL A 51 -1.04 6.30 -5.28
C VAL A 51 0.38 6.79 -5.61
N VAL A 52 1.12 5.98 -6.36
CA VAL A 52 2.46 6.33 -6.80
C VAL A 52 2.38 7.44 -7.86
N ASP A 53 3.15 8.51 -7.65
CA ASP A 53 3.15 9.65 -8.56
C ASP A 53 3.84 9.33 -9.91
N PRO A 54 3.56 10.12 -10.96
CA PRO A 54 4.26 9.97 -12.22
C PRO A 54 5.78 10.08 -12.06
N ARG A 55 6.49 9.02 -12.49
CA ARG A 55 7.96 8.89 -12.41
C ARG A 55 8.50 8.72 -10.99
N GLU A 56 7.64 8.39 -10.03
CA GLU A 56 8.01 7.98 -8.68
C GLU A 56 8.16 6.45 -8.61
N SER A 57 9.06 5.96 -7.75
CA SER A 57 9.14 4.52 -7.45
C SER A 57 8.17 4.17 -6.31
N PRO A 58 7.60 2.95 -6.25
CA PRO A 58 6.68 2.58 -5.16
C PRO A 58 7.31 2.71 -3.77
N ALA A 59 8.61 2.40 -3.63
CA ALA A 59 9.33 2.58 -2.37
C ALA A 59 9.47 4.08 -1.99
N ALA A 60 9.71 4.96 -2.95
CA ALA A 60 9.74 6.40 -2.68
C ALA A 60 8.34 6.93 -2.32
N CYS A 61 7.30 6.42 -3.00
CA CYS A 61 5.91 6.76 -2.70
C CYS A 61 5.56 6.42 -1.25
N VAL A 62 5.77 5.19 -0.78
CA VAL A 62 5.39 4.85 0.61
C VAL A 62 6.14 5.73 1.62
N VAL A 63 7.43 6.04 1.39
CA VAL A 63 8.18 6.94 2.30
C VAL A 63 7.61 8.36 2.28
N ARG A 64 7.26 8.89 1.10
CA ARG A 64 6.61 10.20 0.96
C ARG A 64 5.26 10.20 1.68
N GLU A 65 4.40 9.23 1.40
CA GLU A 65 3.06 9.13 1.97
C GLU A 65 3.11 9.03 3.50
N ILE A 66 3.98 8.21 4.09
CA ILE A 66 4.13 8.14 5.55
C ILE A 66 4.53 9.51 6.14
N SER A 67 5.46 10.21 5.48
CA SER A 67 5.88 11.55 5.89
C SER A 67 4.73 12.56 5.80
N GLU A 68 3.97 12.53 4.71
CA GLU A 68 2.87 13.46 4.45
C GLU A 68 1.65 13.18 5.34
N GLU A 69 1.24 11.92 5.45
CA GLU A 69 0.03 11.48 6.15
C GLU A 69 0.20 11.46 7.67
N LEU A 70 1.37 11.00 8.16
CA LEU A 70 1.62 10.74 9.59
C LEU A 70 2.61 11.72 10.23
N GLY A 71 3.31 12.53 9.44
CA GLY A 71 4.26 13.53 9.93
C GLY A 71 5.58 12.96 10.46
N VAL A 72 5.93 11.74 10.08
CA VAL A 72 7.09 10.99 10.59
C VAL A 72 7.86 10.32 9.46
N SER A 73 9.11 9.95 9.70
CA SER A 73 9.93 9.20 8.75
C SER A 73 10.24 7.81 9.29
N VAL A 74 9.99 6.80 8.48
CA VAL A 74 10.28 5.40 8.78
C VAL A 74 11.11 4.78 7.65
N GLY A 75 11.93 3.79 7.99
CA GLY A 75 12.68 3.02 7.00
C GLY A 75 11.79 1.94 6.37
N ILE A 76 12.22 1.44 5.21
CA ILE A 76 11.66 0.22 4.61
C ILE A 76 12.59 -0.94 4.99
N GLU A 77 12.04 -1.97 5.62
CA GLU A 77 12.78 -3.21 5.94
C GLU A 77 12.72 -4.21 4.79
N GLY A 78 11.62 -4.23 4.04
CA GLY A 78 11.46 -5.14 2.91
C GLY A 78 10.15 -4.97 2.15
N LEU A 79 10.03 -5.71 1.05
CA LEU A 79 8.76 -5.88 0.32
C LEU A 79 8.01 -7.08 0.89
N VAL A 80 6.75 -6.88 1.26
CA VAL A 80 5.87 -7.90 1.83
C VAL A 80 5.00 -8.54 0.76
N THR A 81 4.47 -7.75 -0.18
CA THR A 81 3.59 -8.27 -1.23
C THR A 81 3.50 -7.35 -2.43
N VAL A 82 3.28 -7.96 -3.60
CA VAL A 82 2.77 -7.31 -4.80
C VAL A 82 1.38 -7.88 -5.10
N ASN A 83 0.35 -7.04 -5.09
CA ASN A 83 -1.04 -7.45 -5.29
C ASN A 83 -1.61 -6.75 -6.53
N TRP A 84 -1.93 -7.51 -7.57
CA TRP A 84 -2.68 -6.97 -8.70
C TRP A 84 -4.16 -6.86 -8.32
N LEU A 85 -4.74 -5.67 -8.46
CA LEU A 85 -6.13 -5.38 -8.13
C LEU A 85 -6.95 -5.21 -9.42
N PRO A 86 -8.06 -5.94 -9.59
CA PRO A 86 -8.90 -5.82 -10.78
C PRO A 86 -9.62 -4.46 -10.83
N PRO A 87 -10.19 -4.09 -12.01
CA PRO A 87 -10.99 -2.87 -12.13
C PRO A 87 -12.11 -2.79 -11.10
N TRP A 88 -12.29 -1.61 -10.50
CA TRP A 88 -13.25 -1.42 -9.41
C TRP A 88 -13.89 -0.04 -9.45
N ARG A 89 -15.24 0.02 -9.42
CA ARG A 89 -16.03 1.26 -9.39
C ARG A 89 -15.58 2.35 -10.38
N GLY A 90 -15.33 1.95 -11.63
CA GLY A 90 -14.92 2.87 -12.70
C GLY A 90 -13.42 3.16 -12.75
N TRP A 91 -12.64 2.63 -11.81
CA TRP A 91 -11.19 2.60 -11.94
C TRP A 91 -10.74 1.40 -12.78
N ASP A 92 -9.69 1.61 -13.58
CA ASP A 92 -8.90 0.54 -14.18
C ASP A 92 -8.12 -0.25 -13.11
N ASP A 93 -7.47 -1.33 -13.55
CA ASP A 93 -6.66 -2.17 -12.69
C ASP A 93 -5.44 -1.43 -12.10
N ALA A 94 -4.91 -1.99 -11.01
CA ALA A 94 -3.78 -1.42 -10.29
C ALA A 94 -2.83 -2.50 -9.76
N VAL A 95 -1.61 -2.10 -9.43
CA VAL A 95 -0.63 -2.95 -8.74
C VAL A 95 -0.28 -2.29 -7.41
N LEU A 96 -0.59 -2.98 -6.32
CA LEU A 96 -0.29 -2.55 -4.96
C LEU A 96 1.02 -3.17 -4.50
N PHE A 97 1.93 -2.36 -3.98
CA PHE A 97 3.17 -2.77 -3.32
C PHE A 97 3.01 -2.54 -1.82
N LEU A 98 3.06 -3.60 -1.03
CA LEU A 98 3.04 -3.53 0.43
C LEU A 98 4.47 -3.67 0.96
N TYR A 99 4.94 -2.67 1.70
CA TYR A 99 6.27 -2.64 2.31
C TYR A 99 6.20 -2.89 3.81
N ASP A 100 7.18 -3.60 4.35
CA ASP A 100 7.39 -3.72 5.79
C ASP A 100 8.10 -2.47 6.28
N LEU A 101 7.47 -1.74 7.18
CA LEU A 101 8.01 -0.53 7.80
C LEU A 101 8.58 -0.83 9.20
N GLY A 102 8.62 -2.10 9.57
CA GLY A 102 9.22 -2.59 10.80
C GLY A 102 8.27 -2.55 12.00
N THR A 103 8.89 -2.63 13.18
CA THR A 103 8.21 -2.63 14.47
C THR A 103 8.61 -1.40 15.29
N VAL A 104 7.63 -0.69 15.83
CA VAL A 104 7.82 0.53 16.65
C VAL A 104 7.15 0.40 18.03
N PRO A 105 7.53 1.19 19.04
CA PRO A 105 6.80 1.23 20.29
C PRO A 105 5.36 1.68 20.06
N ARG A 106 4.41 1.19 20.86
CA ARG A 106 2.99 1.59 20.75
C ARG A 106 2.79 3.10 20.89
N SER A 107 3.64 3.78 21.67
CA SER A 107 3.65 5.23 21.84
C SER A 107 4.04 6.01 20.58
N PHE A 108 4.49 5.34 19.51
CA PHE A 108 4.77 5.96 18.22
C PHE A 108 3.57 6.74 17.67
N SER A 109 2.34 6.30 17.97
CA SER A 109 1.12 7.01 17.56
C SER A 109 0.90 8.36 18.26
N ASP A 110 1.57 8.60 19.39
CA ASP A 110 1.35 9.79 20.23
C ASP A 110 2.02 11.04 19.62
N ASP A 111 3.06 10.85 18.83
CA ASP A 111 3.86 11.92 18.21
C ASP A 111 3.45 12.22 16.76
N LEU A 112 2.42 11.56 16.24
CA LEU A 112 2.01 11.72 14.84
C LEU A 112 1.34 13.06 14.58
N THR A 113 1.70 13.66 13.45
CA THR A 113 1.02 14.85 12.91
C THR A 113 0.18 14.44 11.71
N LEU A 114 -1.08 14.08 11.98
CA LEU A 114 -1.97 13.56 10.95
C LEU A 114 -2.37 14.60 9.92
N LEU A 115 -2.33 14.21 8.65
CA LEU A 115 -2.86 14.97 7.54
C LEU A 115 -4.39 15.01 7.56
N ARG A 116 -4.96 15.96 8.29
CA ARG A 116 -6.39 16.00 8.63
C ARG A 116 -7.38 16.06 7.47
N ARG A 117 -6.93 16.41 6.26
CA ARG A 117 -7.78 16.36 5.06
C ARG A 117 -8.07 14.91 4.62
N GLU A 118 -7.15 13.99 4.91
CA GLU A 118 -7.19 12.59 4.51
C GLU A 118 -7.48 11.66 5.70
N LEU A 119 -6.86 11.93 6.86
CA LEU A 119 -6.94 11.07 8.05
C LEU A 119 -7.72 11.71 9.20
N LYS A 120 -8.69 10.97 9.74
CA LYS A 120 -9.38 11.31 10.98
C LYS A 120 -8.57 10.91 12.21
N ALA A 121 -8.08 9.67 12.21
CA ALA A 121 -7.36 9.05 13.32
C ALA A 121 -6.49 7.90 12.81
N VAL A 122 -5.61 7.41 13.68
CA VAL A 122 -4.92 6.13 13.51
C VAL A 122 -5.24 5.21 14.66
N HIS A 123 -5.17 3.91 14.42
CA HIS A 123 -5.55 2.89 15.38
C HIS A 123 -4.55 1.75 15.31
N TRP A 124 -4.03 1.31 16.45
CA TRP A 124 -3.36 0.02 16.57
C TRP A 124 -4.43 -1.07 16.67
N VAL A 125 -4.41 -2.01 15.74
CA VAL A 125 -5.43 -3.06 15.64
C VAL A 125 -4.78 -4.43 15.66
N ALA A 126 -5.20 -5.29 16.59
CA ALA A 126 -4.75 -6.67 16.63
C ALA A 126 -5.15 -7.39 15.33
N PRO A 127 -4.31 -8.31 14.80
CA PRO A 127 -4.62 -9.01 13.55
C PRO A 127 -5.99 -9.69 13.52
N ALA A 128 -6.45 -10.20 14.66
CA ALA A 128 -7.77 -10.85 14.78
C ALA A 128 -8.95 -9.88 14.64
N ASP A 129 -8.75 -8.58 14.91
CA ASP A 129 -9.80 -7.55 14.88
C ASP A 129 -9.83 -6.77 13.54
N VAL A 130 -8.78 -6.88 12.72
CA VAL A 130 -8.68 -6.26 11.38
C VAL A 130 -9.95 -6.47 10.53
N PRO A 131 -10.58 -7.67 10.46
CA PRO A 131 -11.78 -7.89 9.65
C PRO A 131 -12.97 -7.00 10.00
N ALA A 132 -13.02 -6.41 11.20
CA ALA A 132 -14.08 -5.50 11.62
C ALA A 132 -13.91 -4.07 11.08
N HIS A 133 -12.73 -3.71 10.56
CA HIS A 133 -12.36 -2.33 10.26
C HIS A 133 -12.04 -2.05 8.79
N VAL A 134 -11.48 -3.02 8.07
CA VAL A 134 -10.97 -2.82 6.70
C VAL A 134 -11.88 -3.45 5.65
N ALA A 135 -11.71 -3.03 4.39
CA ALA A 135 -12.44 -3.62 3.28
C ALA A 135 -12.08 -5.12 3.10
N PRO A 136 -13.00 -5.98 2.60
CA PRO A 136 -12.76 -7.42 2.49
C PRO A 136 -11.49 -7.83 1.72
N TYR A 137 -11.04 -7.05 0.74
CA TYR A 137 -9.81 -7.36 0.00
C TYR A 137 -8.54 -7.12 0.85
N ASN A 138 -8.56 -6.15 1.76
CA ASN A 138 -7.46 -5.91 2.69
C ASN A 138 -7.40 -7.02 3.75
N VAL A 139 -8.55 -7.53 4.20
CA VAL A 139 -8.60 -8.70 5.11
C VAL A 139 -7.87 -9.88 4.48
N ARG A 140 -8.27 -10.27 3.26
CA ARG A 140 -7.65 -11.40 2.56
C ARG A 140 -6.16 -11.17 2.31
N MET A 141 -5.77 -9.96 1.92
CA MET A 141 -4.35 -9.63 1.72
C MET A 141 -3.56 -9.78 3.03
N LEU A 142 -4.07 -9.22 4.13
CA LEU A 142 -3.41 -9.27 5.43
C LEU A 142 -3.30 -10.71 5.95
N GLU A 143 -4.32 -11.54 5.76
CA GLU A 143 -4.28 -12.97 6.09
C GLU A 143 -3.16 -13.70 5.35
N GLN A 144 -2.98 -13.46 4.05
CA GLN A 144 -1.92 -14.07 3.26
C GLN A 144 -0.53 -13.64 3.73
N VAL A 145 -0.33 -12.34 3.95
CA VAL A 145 1.01 -11.81 4.26
C VAL A 145 1.45 -12.06 5.69
N LEU A 146 0.52 -12.10 6.66
CA LEU A 146 0.84 -12.40 8.05
C LEU A 146 1.13 -13.89 8.26
N ALA A 147 0.67 -14.76 7.36
CA ALA A 147 1.00 -16.18 7.36
C ALA A 147 2.29 -16.51 6.58
N GLY A 148 2.78 -15.58 5.76
CA GLY A 148 3.91 -15.81 4.85
C GLY A 148 5.26 -15.39 5.43
N GLU A 149 6.32 -16.12 5.07
CA GLU A 149 7.71 -15.79 5.44
C GLU A 149 8.45 -14.98 4.36
N HIS A 150 7.86 -14.85 3.16
CA HIS A 150 8.47 -14.23 1.99
C HIS A 150 7.49 -13.32 1.25
N ALA A 151 8.04 -12.42 0.43
CA ALA A 151 7.24 -11.55 -0.42
C ALA A 151 6.30 -12.37 -1.32
N ALA A 152 4.99 -12.15 -1.19
CA ALA A 152 3.99 -12.86 -1.99
C ALA A 152 3.59 -12.06 -3.24
N TYR A 153 3.23 -12.78 -4.30
CA TYR A 153 2.49 -12.21 -5.43
C TYR A 153 1.03 -12.66 -5.33
N LEU A 154 0.11 -11.71 -5.37
CA LEU A 154 -1.33 -11.91 -5.23
C LEU A 154 -2.10 -11.32 -6.42
N GLU A 155 -3.24 -11.92 -6.75
CA GLU A 155 -4.24 -11.39 -7.69
C GLU A 155 -5.57 -11.25 -6.96
N ASN A 156 -6.06 -10.02 -6.83
CA ASN A 156 -7.24 -9.66 -6.04
C ASN A 156 -7.17 -10.17 -4.59
N SER A 157 -5.98 -10.06 -4.00
CA SER A 157 -5.65 -10.55 -2.66
C SER A 157 -5.69 -12.08 -2.48
N GLU A 158 -5.60 -12.85 -3.57
CA GLU A 158 -5.55 -14.31 -3.57
C GLU A 158 -4.23 -14.82 -4.18
N VAL A 159 -3.77 -16.00 -3.76
CA VAL A 159 -2.64 -16.67 -4.42
C VAL A 159 -3.08 -17.13 -5.82
N PRO A 160 -2.40 -16.70 -6.91
CA PRO A 160 -2.79 -17.06 -8.26
C PRO A 160 -2.76 -18.57 -8.47
N GLY A 161 -3.84 -19.12 -9.04
CA GLY A 161 -3.96 -20.56 -9.29
C GLY A 161 -4.28 -21.42 -8.07
N GLY A 162 -4.53 -20.82 -6.90
CA GLY A 162 -5.14 -21.52 -5.77
C GLY A 162 -6.57 -21.95 -6.11
N MET A 163 -6.91 -23.22 -5.87
CA MET A 163 -8.31 -23.65 -5.94
C MET A 163 -9.03 -23.16 -4.68
N ALA A 164 -10.15 -22.47 -4.87
CA ALA A 164 -11.09 -22.07 -3.81
C ALA A 164 -11.73 -23.29 -3.13
#